data_AF-A0A7Y0ZKZ8-F1
#
_entry.id   AF-A0A7Y0ZKZ8-F1
#
_cell.length_a   1.000
_cell.length_b   1.000
_cell.length_c   1.000
_cell.angle_alpha   90.00
_cell.angle_beta   90.00
_cell.angle_gamma   90.00
#
_symmetry.space_group_name_H-M   'P 1'
#
loop_
_entity.id
_entity.type
_entity.pdbx_description
1 polymer ?
#
loop_
_entity_poly.entity_id
_entity_poly.type
_entity_poly.pdbx_seq_one_letter_code
_entity_poly.pdbx_strand_id
1 'polypeptide(L)'
;MAVSCEDDQRKSRLRALGYTDTQIKAMDDEEYGDRKLTDKSTYIKQDIQACLQRSDLYISNPNSTNTVSHFSLLANQIITFVCLMVRPGLITPTPLERCMQIAYTAKLNSGCISRQVGAVVTDKNFSVQSVGWNDTPFGQVPCSLRNRFDLVSGNDQEAYSEYEKSNIQYIARFTQESEKYLKIEKTGRNVSYCFKSEYNDLIGEKNQVHTRSLHAEENAFLQISKYGGRGIENGKLFTTASPCELCSKKAYQLGVKEIYYIDPYPGIAMTHILMGGTNNPELILFSGAIGKAFHNLYSSKMPYKDELNALSL
;
A
#
# COMPACT_ATOMS: atom_id res chain seq x y z
N MET A 1 -14.62 -2.22 5.10
CA MET A 1 -14.86 -0.76 5.08
C MET A 1 -14.01 -0.16 6.18
N ALA A 2 -13.21 0.83 5.83
CA ALA A 2 -12.39 1.58 6.77
C ALA A 2 -12.96 3.00 6.89
N VAL A 3 -13.11 3.47 8.13
CA VAL A 3 -13.51 4.85 8.43
C VAL A 3 -12.33 5.51 9.13
N SER A 4 -11.84 6.60 8.58
CA SER A 4 -10.61 7.23 9.03
C SER A 4 -10.71 8.76 9.04
N CYS A 5 -9.81 9.39 9.78
CA CYS A 5 -9.60 10.83 9.79
C CYS A 5 -8.10 11.10 9.91
N GLU A 6 -7.69 12.35 9.79
CA GLU A 6 -6.31 12.71 10.10
C GLU A 6 -5.95 12.37 11.55
N ASP A 7 -4.69 12.00 11.76
CA ASP A 7 -4.22 11.49 13.04
C ASP A 7 -4.30 12.54 14.15
N ASP A 8 -4.02 13.80 13.83
CA ASP A 8 -4.15 14.91 14.78
C ASP A 8 -5.61 15.11 15.24
N GLN A 9 -6.57 14.90 14.33
CA GLN A 9 -7.99 14.96 14.66
C GLN A 9 -8.41 13.78 15.52
N ARG A 10 -7.91 12.57 15.21
CA ARG A 10 -8.14 11.36 16.03
C ARG A 10 -7.62 11.57 17.45
N LYS A 11 -6.37 12.04 17.60
CA LYS A 11 -5.74 12.33 18.90
C LYS A 11 -6.50 13.41 19.66
N SER A 12 -6.93 14.47 18.99
CA SER A 12 -7.76 15.52 19.60
C SER A 12 -9.09 14.98 20.13
N ARG A 13 -9.79 14.12 19.35
CA ARG A 13 -11.03 13.46 19.79
C ARG A 13 -10.81 12.54 20.99
N LEU A 14 -9.73 11.77 21.02
CA LEU A 14 -9.38 10.91 22.15
C LEU A 14 -9.07 11.72 23.41
N ARG A 15 -8.33 12.83 23.29
CA ARG A 15 -8.08 13.74 24.43
C ARG A 15 -9.37 14.34 24.97
N ALA A 16 -10.31 14.71 24.10
CA ALA A 16 -11.63 15.21 24.52
C ALA A 16 -12.46 14.16 25.27
N LEU A 17 -12.21 12.86 25.04
CA LEU A 17 -12.80 11.74 25.80
C LEU A 17 -12.06 11.45 27.13
N GLY A 18 -10.99 12.19 27.45
CA GLY A 18 -10.24 12.05 28.69
C GLY A 18 -9.02 11.13 28.62
N TYR A 19 -8.61 10.68 27.43
CA TYR A 19 -7.40 9.87 27.28
C TYR A 19 -6.13 10.73 27.36
N THR A 20 -5.15 10.25 28.12
CA THR A 20 -3.81 10.87 28.21
C THR A 20 -2.95 10.49 27.00
N ASP A 21 -1.93 11.30 26.68
CA ASP A 21 -1.01 11.00 25.57
C ASP A 21 -0.29 9.66 25.75
N THR A 22 -0.01 9.24 26.99
CA THR A 22 0.57 7.93 27.29
C THR A 22 -0.39 6.78 26.95
N GLN A 23 -1.69 6.94 27.26
CA GLN A 23 -2.70 5.94 26.90
C GLN A 23 -2.92 5.89 25.39
N ILE A 24 -2.96 7.04 24.72
CA ILE A 24 -3.07 7.11 23.26
C ILE A 24 -1.89 6.40 22.59
N LYS A 25 -0.66 6.66 23.06
CA LYS A 25 0.52 5.98 22.55
C LYS A 25 0.46 4.46 22.76
N ALA A 26 0.02 4.02 23.94
CA ALA A 26 -0.13 2.59 24.23
C ALA A 26 -1.17 1.92 23.32
N MET A 27 -2.28 2.61 23.01
CA MET A 27 -3.26 2.13 22.03
C MET A 27 -2.66 2.09 20.62
N ASP A 28 -1.94 3.13 20.19
CA ASP A 28 -1.31 3.17 18.86
C ASP A 28 -0.30 2.03 18.69
N ASP A 29 0.55 1.80 19.70
CA ASP A 29 1.54 0.71 19.72
C ASP A 29 0.86 -0.67 19.63
N GLU A 30 -0.36 -0.81 20.16
CA GLU A 30 -1.15 -2.04 20.12
C GLU A 30 -1.91 -2.24 18.81
N GLU A 31 -2.52 -1.18 18.28
CA GLU A 31 -3.39 -1.19 17.10
C GLU A 31 -2.62 -1.21 15.77
N TYR A 32 -1.42 -0.61 15.75
CA TYR A 32 -0.54 -0.50 14.58
C TYR A 32 0.76 -1.33 14.70
N GLY A 33 0.94 -2.05 15.80
CA GLY A 33 2.13 -2.86 16.05
C GLY A 33 2.23 -4.11 15.17
N ASP A 34 3.46 -4.59 14.96
CA ASP A 34 3.73 -5.83 14.23
C ASP A 34 3.13 -7.05 14.97
N ARG A 35 2.26 -7.79 14.29
CA ARG A 35 1.61 -8.98 14.84
C ARG A 35 2.13 -10.27 14.25
N LYS A 36 2.46 -11.23 15.12
CA LYS A 36 2.84 -12.58 14.71
C LYS A 36 1.61 -13.47 14.68
N LEU A 37 1.34 -14.11 13.55
CA LEU A 37 0.23 -15.06 13.39
C LEU A 37 0.34 -16.27 14.34
N THR A 38 1.50 -16.50 14.94
CA THR A 38 1.72 -17.54 15.94
C THR A 38 1.22 -17.16 17.33
N ASP A 39 0.94 -15.88 17.59
CA ASP A 39 0.45 -15.40 18.88
C ASP A 39 -1.08 -15.35 18.91
N LYS A 40 -1.67 -15.86 20.00
CA LYS A 40 -3.12 -15.80 20.24
C LYS A 40 -3.62 -14.36 20.36
N SER A 41 -2.79 -13.45 20.89
CA SER A 41 -3.15 -12.04 21.09
C SER A 41 -3.54 -11.34 19.78
N THR A 42 -2.96 -11.77 18.65
CA THR A 42 -3.23 -11.26 17.30
C THR A 42 -4.70 -11.40 16.90
N TYR A 43 -5.41 -12.40 17.41
CA TYR A 43 -6.78 -12.74 17.00
C TYR A 43 -7.87 -12.12 17.88
N ILE A 44 -7.50 -11.49 19.00
CA ILE A 44 -8.45 -10.91 19.96
C ILE A 44 -8.38 -9.38 20.03
N LYS A 45 -7.28 -8.77 19.59
CA LYS A 45 -7.05 -7.33 19.65
C LYS A 45 -7.47 -6.65 18.34
N GLN A 46 -7.84 -5.38 18.42
CA GLN A 46 -8.19 -4.56 17.25
C GLN A 46 -6.99 -4.36 16.33
N ASP A 47 -7.13 -4.69 15.04
CA ASP A 47 -6.05 -4.59 14.04
C ASP A 47 -6.42 -3.56 12.97
N ILE A 48 -5.95 -2.33 13.15
CA ILE A 48 -6.26 -1.23 12.22
C ILE A 48 -5.55 -1.44 10.89
N GLN A 49 -4.30 -1.90 10.91
CA GLN A 49 -3.52 -2.12 9.71
C GLN A 49 -4.17 -3.20 8.82
N ALA A 50 -4.57 -4.34 9.39
CA ALA A 50 -5.28 -5.38 8.64
C ALA A 50 -6.65 -4.90 8.16
N CYS A 51 -7.36 -4.06 8.93
CA CYS A 51 -8.62 -3.44 8.50
C CYS A 51 -8.42 -2.56 7.26
N LEU A 52 -7.39 -1.71 7.25
CA LEU A 52 -7.04 -0.87 6.10
C LEU A 52 -6.64 -1.72 4.89
N GLN A 53 -5.86 -2.79 5.07
CA GLN A 53 -5.41 -3.63 3.96
C GLN A 53 -6.52 -4.48 3.33
N ARG A 54 -7.50 -4.91 4.15
CA ARG A 54 -8.62 -5.76 3.72
C ARG A 54 -9.82 -4.97 3.22
N SER A 55 -9.91 -3.69 3.56
CA SER A 55 -11.02 -2.86 3.13
C SER A 55 -10.96 -2.55 1.64
N ASP A 56 -12.13 -2.41 1.04
CA ASP A 56 -12.36 -2.02 -0.34
C ASP A 56 -13.24 -0.75 -0.45
N LEU A 57 -13.69 -0.24 0.69
CA LEU A 57 -14.44 1.01 0.84
C LEU A 57 -13.80 1.86 1.94
N TYR A 58 -13.41 3.09 1.61
CA TYR A 58 -12.72 4.02 2.50
C TYR A 58 -13.53 5.29 2.67
N ILE A 59 -13.92 5.60 3.91
CA ILE A 59 -14.74 6.75 4.25
C ILE A 59 -13.93 7.72 5.10
N SER A 60 -13.83 8.96 4.66
CA SER A 60 -13.20 10.03 5.42
C SER A 60 -14.20 10.68 6.39
N ASN A 61 -13.83 10.78 7.66
CA ASN A 61 -14.62 11.42 8.72
C ASN A 61 -13.84 12.56 9.39
N PRO A 62 -13.50 13.65 8.66
CA PRO A 62 -12.76 14.76 9.22
C PRO A 62 -13.63 15.63 10.13
N ASN A 63 -13.00 16.40 11.00
CA ASN A 63 -13.65 17.45 11.75
C ASN A 63 -14.16 18.54 10.79
N SER A 64 -15.38 19.02 11.01
CA SER A 64 -15.91 20.18 10.32
C SER A 64 -15.73 21.43 11.16
N THR A 65 -15.37 22.55 10.53
CA THR A 65 -15.32 23.87 11.17
C THR A 65 -16.70 24.49 11.35
N ASN A 66 -17.71 23.99 10.63
CA ASN A 66 -19.07 24.54 10.64
C ASN A 66 -20.05 23.56 11.31
N THR A 67 -20.60 23.99 12.44
CA THR A 67 -21.54 23.21 13.26
C THR A 67 -22.80 22.80 12.49
N VAL A 68 -23.27 23.61 11.55
CA VAL A 68 -24.48 23.31 10.74
C VAL A 68 -24.22 22.20 9.74
N SER A 69 -23.02 22.15 9.16
CA SER A 69 -22.62 21.16 8.16
C SER A 69 -21.72 20.08 8.73
N HIS A 70 -21.76 19.86 10.05
CA HIS A 70 -20.76 19.06 10.79
C HIS A 70 -20.55 17.66 10.20
N PHE A 71 -21.64 17.01 9.78
CA PHE A 71 -21.62 15.67 9.21
C PHE A 71 -21.85 15.62 7.70
N SER A 72 -21.91 16.76 7.02
CA SER A 72 -22.28 16.81 5.59
C SER A 72 -21.35 15.96 4.72
N LEU A 73 -20.03 16.04 4.91
CA LEU A 73 -19.06 15.28 4.13
C LEU A 73 -19.20 13.76 4.37
N LEU A 74 -19.33 13.36 5.64
CA LEU A 74 -19.51 11.96 6.00
C LEU A 74 -20.84 11.41 5.45
N ALA A 75 -21.94 12.15 5.67
CA ALA A 75 -23.27 11.80 5.21
C ALA A 75 -23.31 11.69 3.68
N ASN A 76 -22.71 12.64 2.95
CA ASN A 76 -22.68 12.62 1.49
C ASN A 76 -21.93 11.39 0.95
N GLN A 77 -20.82 10.99 1.56
CA GLN A 77 -20.10 9.76 1.19
C GLN A 77 -20.97 8.52 1.42
N ILE A 78 -21.59 8.42 2.60
CA ILE A 78 -22.46 7.29 2.95
C ILE A 78 -23.66 7.21 2.00
N ILE A 79 -24.35 8.33 1.77
CA ILE A 79 -25.48 8.42 0.84
C ILE A 79 -25.05 7.98 -0.55
N THR A 80 -23.91 8.49 -1.05
CA THR A 80 -23.37 8.12 -2.36
C THR A 80 -23.16 6.61 -2.48
N PHE A 81 -22.49 5.99 -1.49
CA PHE A 81 -22.26 4.55 -1.50
C PHE A 81 -23.54 3.73 -1.36
N VAL A 82 -24.48 4.14 -0.50
CA VAL A 82 -25.79 3.47 -0.37
C VAL A 82 -26.57 3.56 -1.69
N CYS A 83 -26.59 4.73 -2.34
CA CYS A 83 -27.22 4.90 -3.65
C CYS A 83 -26.57 4.00 -4.72
N LEU A 84 -25.24 3.88 -4.74
CA LEU A 84 -24.53 2.99 -5.65
C LEU A 84 -24.73 1.50 -5.33
N MET A 85 -24.90 1.12 -4.05
CA MET A 85 -25.23 -0.25 -3.66
C MET A 85 -26.65 -0.63 -4.12
N VAL A 86 -27.60 0.29 -4.02
CA VAL A 86 -28.97 0.09 -4.51
C VAL A 86 -29.00 0.08 -6.04
N ARG A 87 -28.28 1.02 -6.68
CA ARG A 87 -28.22 1.18 -8.13
C ARG A 87 -26.78 1.34 -8.62
N PRO A 88 -26.09 0.23 -8.92
CA PRO A 88 -24.74 0.25 -9.48
C PRO A 88 -24.66 1.01 -10.80
N GLY A 89 -23.58 1.78 -10.99
CA GLY A 89 -23.37 2.60 -12.18
C GLY A 89 -24.23 3.86 -12.25
N LEU A 90 -24.88 4.27 -11.15
CA LEU A 90 -25.68 5.50 -11.08
C LEU A 90 -24.84 6.76 -11.39
N ILE A 91 -23.59 6.77 -10.93
CA ILE A 91 -22.59 7.78 -11.27
C ILE A 91 -21.28 7.10 -11.66
N THR A 92 -20.41 7.82 -12.35
CA THR A 92 -19.06 7.34 -12.69
C THR A 92 -18.09 7.54 -11.53
N PRO A 93 -17.06 6.69 -11.38
CA PRO A 93 -16.05 6.85 -10.35
C PRO A 93 -15.26 8.16 -10.50
N THR A 94 -14.87 8.73 -9.37
CA THR A 94 -14.04 9.94 -9.32
C THR A 94 -12.64 9.69 -9.92
N PRO A 95 -11.91 10.72 -10.37
CA PRO A 95 -10.52 10.56 -10.80
C PRO A 95 -9.62 9.93 -9.73
N LEU A 96 -9.87 10.24 -8.45
CA LEU A 96 -9.15 9.66 -7.31
C LEU A 96 -9.36 8.15 -7.23
N GLU A 97 -10.61 7.69 -7.28
CA GLU A 97 -10.94 6.26 -7.25
C GLU A 97 -10.39 5.53 -8.46
N ARG A 98 -10.46 6.12 -9.66
CA ARG A 98 -9.87 5.49 -10.86
C ARG A 98 -8.37 5.30 -10.73
N CYS A 99 -7.64 6.34 -10.30
CA CYS A 99 -6.18 6.26 -10.18
C CYS A 99 -5.76 5.32 -9.04
N MET A 100 -6.44 5.38 -7.89
CA MET A 100 -6.17 4.46 -6.79
C MET A 100 -6.56 3.02 -7.13
N GLN A 101 -7.62 2.79 -7.90
CA GLN A 101 -7.97 1.45 -8.39
C GLN A 101 -6.86 0.88 -9.27
N ILE A 102 -6.27 1.68 -10.19
CA ILE A 102 -5.13 1.24 -11.01
C ILE A 102 -3.94 0.86 -10.12
N ALA A 103 -3.60 1.69 -9.12
CA ALA A 103 -2.53 1.39 -8.17
C ALA A 103 -2.85 0.10 -7.37
N TYR A 104 -4.09 -0.05 -6.91
CA TYR A 104 -4.56 -1.22 -6.18
C TYR A 104 -4.49 -2.50 -7.01
N THR A 105 -4.84 -2.45 -8.30
CA THR A 105 -4.69 -3.58 -9.22
C THR A 105 -3.22 -3.87 -9.49
N ALA A 106 -2.40 -2.84 -9.72
CA ALA A 106 -0.98 -2.99 -10.01
C ALA A 106 -0.21 -3.71 -8.89
N LYS A 107 -0.63 -3.56 -7.63
CA LYS A 107 0.00 -4.26 -6.49
C LYS A 107 0.00 -5.78 -6.65
N LEU A 108 -0.95 -6.36 -7.40
CA LEU A 108 -1.04 -7.80 -7.63
C LEU A 108 0.10 -8.34 -8.51
N ASN A 109 0.80 -7.46 -9.22
CA ASN A 109 2.02 -7.82 -9.94
C ASN A 109 3.26 -7.90 -9.03
N SER A 110 3.15 -7.51 -7.76
CA SER A 110 4.27 -7.52 -6.83
C SER A 110 4.78 -8.94 -6.58
N GLY A 111 6.06 -9.15 -6.88
CA GLY A 111 6.78 -10.35 -6.50
C GLY A 111 7.44 -10.27 -5.12
N CYS A 112 7.22 -9.19 -4.36
CA CYS A 112 7.67 -9.08 -2.98
C CYS A 112 6.73 -9.83 -2.03
N ILE A 113 7.29 -10.70 -1.20
CA ILE A 113 6.53 -11.49 -0.22
C ILE A 113 6.27 -10.77 1.10
N SER A 114 6.95 -9.64 1.36
CA SER A 114 6.77 -8.90 2.62
C SER A 114 5.55 -7.98 2.58
N ARG A 115 5.32 -7.30 1.46
CA ARG A 115 4.17 -6.40 1.27
C ARG A 115 3.92 -6.22 -0.21
N GLN A 116 2.66 -6.18 -0.62
CA GLN A 116 2.27 -5.88 -2.00
C GLN A 116 1.85 -4.42 -2.10
N VAL A 117 2.62 -3.64 -2.84
CA VAL A 117 2.41 -2.21 -3.02
C VAL A 117 2.30 -1.91 -4.51
N GLY A 118 1.32 -1.07 -4.86
CA GLY A 118 1.18 -0.52 -6.20
C GLY A 118 1.14 1.00 -6.14
N ALA A 119 1.61 1.64 -7.20
CA ALA A 119 1.68 3.08 -7.33
C ALA A 119 1.32 3.55 -8.74
N VAL A 120 0.75 4.73 -8.85
CA VAL A 120 0.40 5.40 -10.10
C VAL A 120 0.84 6.85 -10.00
N VAL A 121 1.50 7.34 -11.05
CA VAL A 121 1.86 8.74 -11.17
C VAL A 121 1.01 9.37 -12.26
N THR A 122 0.43 10.53 -11.97
CA THR A 122 -0.37 11.29 -12.92
C THR A 122 0.16 12.70 -13.10
N ASP A 123 -0.24 13.34 -14.20
CA ASP A 123 -0.16 14.79 -14.31
C ASP A 123 -1.16 15.48 -13.37
N LYS A 124 -1.18 16.82 -13.40
CA LYS A 124 -2.12 17.63 -12.63
C LYS A 124 -3.61 17.35 -12.93
N ASN A 125 -3.92 16.79 -14.11
CA ASN A 125 -5.26 16.54 -14.64
C ASN A 125 -5.70 15.06 -14.47
N PHE A 126 -4.98 14.26 -13.67
CA PHE A 126 -5.24 12.83 -13.46
C PHE A 126 -4.99 11.94 -14.69
N SER A 127 -4.21 12.41 -15.68
CA SER A 127 -3.74 11.56 -16.78
C SER A 127 -2.60 10.69 -16.29
N VAL A 128 -2.78 9.36 -16.33
CA VAL A 128 -1.76 8.39 -15.91
C VAL A 128 -0.52 8.50 -16.79
N GLN A 129 0.63 8.76 -16.16
CA GLN A 129 1.94 8.82 -16.80
C GLN A 129 2.70 7.51 -16.64
N SER A 130 2.58 6.85 -15.48
CA SER A 130 3.23 5.57 -15.21
C SER A 130 2.53 4.79 -14.09
N VAL A 131 2.81 3.48 -14.04
CA VAL A 131 2.25 2.54 -13.07
C VAL A 131 3.36 1.63 -12.56
N GLY A 132 3.59 1.63 -11.24
CA GLY A 132 4.62 0.82 -10.60
C GLY A 132 4.05 -0.15 -9.58
N TRP A 133 4.80 -1.20 -9.31
CA TRP A 133 4.60 -2.12 -8.20
C TRP A 133 5.96 -2.50 -7.64
N ASN A 134 6.01 -2.91 -6.38
CA ASN A 134 7.28 -3.27 -5.78
C ASN A 134 7.72 -4.67 -6.25
N ASP A 135 8.88 -4.73 -6.87
CA ASP A 135 9.44 -5.95 -7.46
C ASP A 135 10.96 -5.87 -7.58
N THR A 136 11.61 -7.01 -7.82
CA THR A 136 13.06 -7.04 -8.05
C THR A 136 13.46 -6.26 -9.30
N PRO A 137 14.71 -5.77 -9.40
CA PRO A 137 15.22 -5.14 -10.61
C PRO A 137 14.96 -5.97 -11.86
N PHE A 138 14.78 -5.29 -13.00
CA PHE A 138 14.50 -5.93 -14.28
C PHE A 138 15.53 -7.03 -14.60
N GLY A 139 15.04 -8.21 -14.98
CA GLY A 139 15.85 -9.38 -15.28
C GLY A 139 16.19 -10.26 -14.07
N GLN A 140 15.79 -9.88 -12.86
CA GLN A 140 15.98 -10.70 -11.66
C GLN A 140 14.71 -11.45 -11.29
N VAL A 141 14.86 -12.66 -10.73
CA VAL A 141 13.73 -13.48 -10.26
C VAL A 141 13.10 -12.89 -9.00
N PRO A 142 11.78 -12.66 -8.98
CA PRO A 142 11.09 -12.11 -7.82
C PRO A 142 11.11 -13.01 -6.59
N CYS A 143 11.08 -12.41 -5.40
CA CYS A 143 11.16 -13.12 -4.11
C CYS A 143 10.10 -14.24 -3.98
N SER A 144 8.90 -14.04 -4.52
CA SER A 144 7.78 -14.99 -4.49
C SER A 144 7.98 -16.24 -5.34
N LEU A 145 8.85 -16.18 -6.34
CA LEU A 145 9.17 -17.29 -7.24
C LEU A 145 10.44 -18.03 -6.84
N ARG A 146 11.27 -17.45 -5.97
CA ARG A 146 12.47 -18.10 -5.45
C ARG A 146 12.11 -19.17 -4.41
N ASN A 147 12.99 -20.15 -4.24
CA ASN A 147 12.81 -21.23 -3.29
C ASN A 147 14.07 -21.41 -2.43
N ARG A 148 13.89 -21.67 -1.12
CA ARG A 148 15.01 -21.93 -0.20
C ARG A 148 15.84 -23.14 -0.63
N PHE A 149 15.18 -24.24 -1.00
CA PHE A 149 15.84 -25.51 -1.28
C PHE A 149 16.53 -25.53 -2.64
N ASP A 150 16.09 -24.71 -3.60
CA ASP A 150 16.83 -24.52 -4.85
C ASP A 150 18.18 -23.86 -4.61
N LEU A 151 18.25 -22.82 -3.76
CA LEU A 151 19.54 -22.21 -3.37
C LEU A 151 20.46 -23.23 -2.67
N VAL A 152 19.94 -23.98 -1.70
CA VAL A 152 20.73 -24.96 -0.93
C VAL A 152 21.22 -26.12 -1.81
N SER A 153 20.38 -26.59 -2.73
CA SER A 153 20.70 -27.72 -3.61
C SER A 153 21.52 -27.30 -4.84
N GLY A 154 21.66 -26.00 -5.08
CA GLY A 154 22.35 -25.46 -6.24
C GLY A 154 21.54 -25.55 -7.55
N ASN A 155 20.22 -25.53 -7.46
CA ASN A 155 19.33 -25.42 -8.62
C ASN A 155 19.02 -23.94 -8.93
N ASP A 156 18.59 -23.67 -10.17
CA ASP A 156 18.12 -22.33 -10.60
C ASP A 156 19.11 -21.19 -10.25
N GLN A 157 20.39 -21.40 -10.56
CA GLN A 157 21.51 -20.52 -10.17
C GLN A 157 21.35 -19.05 -10.60
N GLU A 158 20.58 -18.80 -11.67
CA GLU A 158 20.30 -17.46 -12.19
C GLU A 158 19.33 -16.67 -11.30
N ALA A 159 18.50 -17.35 -10.49
CA ALA A 159 17.59 -16.69 -9.56
C ALA A 159 18.31 -16.10 -8.33
N TYR A 160 19.55 -16.50 -8.07
CA TYR A 160 20.30 -16.18 -6.86
C TYR A 160 21.50 -15.28 -7.12
N SER A 161 21.68 -14.30 -6.24
CA SER A 161 22.82 -13.38 -6.34
C SER A 161 24.14 -14.09 -6.02
N GLU A 162 25.25 -13.56 -6.53
CA GLU A 162 26.58 -14.08 -6.20
C GLU A 162 26.85 -14.09 -4.69
N TYR A 163 26.35 -13.09 -3.96
CA TYR A 163 26.47 -13.05 -2.50
C TYR A 163 25.79 -14.26 -1.85
N GLU A 164 24.56 -14.56 -2.24
CA GLU A 164 23.80 -15.70 -1.72
C GLU A 164 24.44 -17.04 -2.08
N LYS A 165 25.17 -17.12 -3.20
CA LYS A 165 25.83 -18.34 -3.70
C LYS A 165 27.24 -18.57 -3.14
N SER A 166 27.96 -17.51 -2.81
CA SER A 166 29.40 -17.59 -2.50
C SER A 166 29.74 -17.27 -1.04
N ASN A 167 28.87 -16.57 -0.32
CA ASN A 167 29.15 -16.23 1.08
C ASN A 167 28.94 -17.44 1.99
N ILE A 168 30.05 -17.97 2.51
CA ILE A 168 30.09 -19.19 3.33
C ILE A 168 29.25 -19.04 4.60
N GLN A 169 29.34 -17.90 5.29
CA GLN A 169 28.60 -17.66 6.53
C GLN A 169 27.10 -17.59 6.26
N TYR A 170 26.69 -16.91 5.19
CA TYR A 170 25.30 -16.81 4.78
C TYR A 170 24.73 -18.17 4.40
N ILE A 171 25.38 -18.92 3.49
CA ILE A 171 24.89 -20.24 3.07
C ILE A 171 24.82 -21.21 4.24
N ALA A 172 25.84 -21.26 5.11
CA ALA A 172 25.83 -22.17 6.25
C ALA A 172 24.63 -21.89 7.18
N ARG A 173 24.38 -20.62 7.51
CA ARG A 173 23.25 -20.21 8.34
C ARG A 173 21.91 -20.46 7.64
N PHE A 174 21.81 -20.10 6.38
CA PHE A 174 20.60 -20.25 5.57
C PHE A 174 20.20 -21.72 5.39
N THR A 175 21.19 -22.60 5.20
CA THR A 175 20.99 -24.05 5.09
C THR A 175 20.44 -24.62 6.40
N GLN A 176 21.05 -24.25 7.53
CA GLN A 176 20.58 -24.65 8.86
C GLN A 176 19.14 -24.17 9.12
N GLU A 177 18.83 -22.92 8.79
CA GLU A 177 17.48 -22.36 8.96
C GLU A 177 16.44 -23.00 8.03
N SER A 178 16.87 -23.48 6.86
CA SER A 178 16.00 -24.17 5.89
C SER A 178 15.45 -25.50 6.42
N GLU A 179 16.12 -26.14 7.39
CA GLU A 179 15.64 -27.38 8.02
C GLU A 179 14.24 -27.22 8.66
N LYS A 180 13.93 -26.02 9.17
CA LYS A 180 12.63 -25.70 9.77
C LYS A 180 11.48 -25.84 8.77
N TYR A 181 11.77 -25.72 7.48
CA TYR A 181 10.78 -25.70 6.40
C TYR A 181 10.68 -27.02 5.64
N LEU A 182 11.46 -28.06 5.99
CA LEU A 182 11.43 -29.39 5.33
C LEU A 182 10.04 -30.03 5.32
N LYS A 183 9.24 -29.80 6.37
CA LYS A 183 7.85 -30.28 6.41
C LYS A 183 6.96 -29.61 5.36
N ILE A 184 7.22 -28.33 5.07
CA ILE A 184 6.46 -27.54 4.10
C ILE A 184 6.86 -27.92 2.68
N GLU A 185 8.15 -28.12 2.43
CA GLU A 185 8.69 -28.59 1.15
C GLU A 185 7.97 -29.87 0.67
N LYS A 186 7.81 -30.84 1.58
CA LYS A 186 7.10 -32.11 1.30
C LYS A 186 5.64 -31.95 0.87
N THR A 187 5.04 -30.77 1.07
CA THR A 187 3.67 -30.48 0.62
C THR A 187 3.61 -29.98 -0.83
N GLY A 188 4.75 -29.81 -1.51
CA GLY A 188 4.83 -29.27 -2.87
C GLY A 188 4.63 -27.76 -2.95
N ARG A 189 4.58 -27.05 -1.81
CA ARG A 189 4.46 -25.60 -1.76
C ARG A 189 5.82 -24.94 -2.01
N ASN A 190 5.83 -23.83 -2.74
CA ASN A 190 7.04 -23.02 -2.86
C ASN A 190 7.45 -22.46 -1.49
N VAL A 191 8.71 -22.66 -1.11
CA VAL A 191 9.27 -22.17 0.16
C VAL A 191 10.08 -20.92 -0.12
N SER A 192 9.38 -19.83 -0.43
CA SER A 192 9.99 -18.51 -0.69
C SER A 192 10.58 -17.89 0.57
N TYR A 193 11.51 -16.95 0.40
CA TYR A 193 12.15 -16.23 1.49
C TYR A 193 12.46 -14.77 1.14
N CYS A 194 12.60 -13.94 2.17
CA CYS A 194 12.96 -12.53 2.02
C CYS A 194 14.43 -12.37 2.40
N PHE A 195 15.28 -12.07 1.43
CA PHE A 195 16.72 -11.90 1.65
C PHE A 195 17.02 -10.92 2.81
N LYS A 196 16.31 -9.79 2.87
CA LYS A 196 16.44 -8.79 3.95
C LYS A 196 16.28 -9.41 5.33
N SER A 197 15.26 -10.27 5.51
CA SER A 197 14.98 -10.91 6.79
C SER A 197 16.12 -11.86 7.18
N GLU A 198 16.52 -12.74 6.25
CA GLU A 198 17.61 -13.71 6.49
C GLU A 198 18.94 -13.01 6.78
N TYR A 199 19.22 -11.92 6.05
CA TYR A 199 20.44 -11.15 6.22
C TYR A 199 20.46 -10.37 7.54
N ASN A 200 19.36 -9.70 7.91
CA ASN A 200 19.25 -9.00 9.18
C ASN A 200 19.40 -9.95 10.37
N ASP A 201 18.82 -11.14 10.29
CA ASP A 201 18.95 -12.18 11.31
C ASP A 201 20.39 -12.71 11.42
N LEU A 202 21.14 -12.75 10.31
CA LEU A 202 22.56 -13.12 10.29
C LEU A 202 23.44 -12.06 10.96
N ILE A 203 23.24 -10.78 10.66
CA ILE A 203 24.07 -9.68 11.18
C ILE A 203 23.63 -9.21 12.58
N GLY A 204 22.41 -9.56 13.02
CA GLY A 204 21.85 -9.13 14.30
C GLY A 204 21.43 -7.66 14.35
N GLU A 205 21.32 -6.99 13.19
CA GLU A 205 20.99 -5.58 13.04
C GLU A 205 19.76 -5.42 12.14
N LYS A 206 18.83 -4.56 12.55
CA LYS A 206 17.65 -4.23 11.75
C LYS A 206 17.99 -3.15 10.73
N ASN A 207 18.13 -3.53 9.45
CA ASN A 207 18.29 -2.58 8.36
C ASN A 207 17.18 -2.77 7.29
N GLN A 208 16.63 -1.66 6.80
CA GLN A 208 15.56 -1.65 5.80
C GLN A 208 16.07 -1.57 4.36
N VAL A 209 17.35 -1.26 4.14
CA VAL A 209 17.89 -1.01 2.78
C VAL A 209 18.27 -2.26 2.00
N HIS A 210 18.42 -3.42 2.67
CA HIS A 210 18.82 -4.68 2.03
C HIS A 210 17.64 -5.45 1.39
N THR A 211 16.53 -4.77 1.10
CA THR A 211 15.45 -5.36 0.31
C THR A 211 15.91 -5.59 -1.13
N ARG A 212 15.51 -6.73 -1.73
CA ARG A 212 15.74 -6.97 -3.16
C ARG A 212 14.77 -6.21 -4.05
N SER A 213 13.56 -5.94 -3.56
CA SER A 213 12.54 -5.26 -4.35
C SER A 213 12.75 -3.75 -4.32
N LEU A 214 12.70 -3.14 -5.49
CA LEU A 214 12.43 -1.72 -5.64
C LEU A 214 11.03 -1.42 -5.11
N HIS A 215 10.81 -0.19 -4.64
CA HIS A 215 9.51 0.26 -4.18
C HIS A 215 8.57 0.52 -5.36
N ALA A 216 7.26 0.51 -5.12
CA ALA A 216 6.27 0.69 -6.17
C ALA A 216 6.36 2.10 -6.79
N GLU A 217 6.50 3.10 -5.94
CA GLU A 217 6.66 4.51 -6.29
C GLU A 217 7.94 4.72 -7.09
N GLU A 218 9.04 4.10 -6.65
CA GLU A 218 10.31 4.13 -7.37
C GLU A 218 10.20 3.52 -8.76
N ASN A 219 9.56 2.35 -8.90
CA ASN A 219 9.33 1.76 -10.21
C ASN A 219 8.44 2.65 -11.09
N ALA A 220 7.41 3.29 -10.52
CA ALA A 220 6.57 4.22 -11.28
C ALA A 220 7.40 5.44 -11.77
N PHE A 221 8.29 6.00 -10.94
CA PHE A 221 9.18 7.09 -11.35
C PHE A 221 10.19 6.64 -12.42
N LEU A 222 10.82 5.48 -12.23
CA LEU A 222 11.81 4.94 -13.16
C LEU A 222 11.22 4.64 -14.53
N GLN A 223 9.96 4.22 -14.62
CA GLN A 223 9.29 4.01 -15.91
C GLN A 223 9.20 5.29 -16.74
N ILE A 224 8.93 6.43 -16.11
CA ILE A 224 8.88 7.73 -16.79
C ILE A 224 10.24 8.02 -17.42
N SER A 225 11.31 7.86 -16.65
CA SER A 225 12.68 8.08 -17.13
C SER A 225 13.10 7.05 -18.19
N LYS A 226 12.78 5.77 -18.00
CA LYS A 226 13.18 4.67 -18.88
C LYS A 226 12.56 4.77 -20.27
N TYR A 227 11.30 5.18 -20.36
CA TYR A 227 10.54 5.23 -21.61
C TYR A 227 10.41 6.63 -22.20
N GLY A 228 10.98 7.66 -21.58
CA GLY A 228 10.98 9.04 -22.11
C GLY A 228 9.63 9.75 -21.94
N GLY A 229 9.01 9.63 -20.76
CA GLY A 229 7.74 10.27 -20.44
C GLY A 229 7.82 11.79 -20.22
N ARG A 230 6.65 12.43 -20.10
CA ARG A 230 6.57 13.86 -19.73
C ARG A 230 6.98 14.07 -18.27
N GLY A 231 7.54 15.24 -17.98
CA GLY A 231 7.81 15.64 -16.60
C GLY A 231 6.53 15.68 -15.75
N ILE A 232 6.66 15.44 -14.44
CA ILE A 232 5.53 15.31 -13.51
C ILE A 232 5.36 16.53 -12.59
N GLU A 233 5.77 17.70 -13.06
CA GLU A 233 5.63 18.94 -12.30
C GLU A 233 4.16 19.25 -12.00
N ASN A 234 3.85 19.49 -10.73
CA ASN A 234 2.49 19.60 -10.19
C ASN A 234 1.63 18.34 -10.37
N GLY A 235 2.28 17.19 -10.59
CA GLY A 235 1.65 15.89 -10.73
C GLY A 235 1.16 15.33 -9.40
N LYS A 236 0.57 14.13 -9.46
CA LYS A 236 0.01 13.44 -8.28
C LYS A 236 0.57 12.02 -8.21
N LEU A 237 0.79 11.54 -6.99
CA LEU A 237 1.16 10.15 -6.70
C LEU A 237 -0.01 9.46 -6.00
N PHE A 238 -0.42 8.31 -6.50
CA PHE A 238 -1.36 7.42 -5.84
C PHE A 238 -0.59 6.16 -5.44
N THR A 239 -0.62 5.76 -4.17
CA THR A 239 0.10 4.59 -3.69
C THR A 239 -0.70 3.81 -2.66
N THR A 240 -0.64 2.48 -2.69
CA THR A 240 -1.40 1.66 -1.73
C THR A 240 -0.79 1.67 -0.32
N ALA A 241 0.44 2.17 -0.17
CA ALA A 241 1.09 2.40 1.11
C ALA A 241 1.82 3.76 1.06
N SER A 242 1.80 4.53 2.15
CA SER A 242 2.44 5.85 2.14
C SER A 242 3.95 5.74 1.85
N PRO A 243 4.55 6.74 1.18
CA PRO A 243 5.92 6.64 0.73
C PRO A 243 6.94 6.66 1.87
N CYS A 244 7.99 5.84 1.75
CA CYS A 244 9.14 5.92 2.65
C CYS A 244 9.94 7.22 2.45
N GLU A 245 10.97 7.46 3.26
CA GLU A 245 11.82 8.64 3.17
C GLU A 245 12.50 8.76 1.80
N LEU A 246 12.95 7.65 1.20
CA LEU A 246 13.60 7.65 -0.10
C LEU A 246 12.61 7.92 -1.24
N CYS A 247 11.43 7.32 -1.21
CA CYS A 247 10.38 7.57 -2.21
C CYS A 247 9.81 8.98 -2.08
N SER A 248 9.71 9.50 -0.85
CA SER A 248 9.30 10.88 -0.57
C SER A 248 10.29 11.90 -1.13
N LYS A 249 11.60 11.66 -0.99
CA LYS A 249 12.64 12.50 -1.62
C LYS A 249 12.48 12.52 -3.14
N LYS A 250 12.23 11.37 -3.76
CA LYS A 250 12.04 11.25 -5.22
C LYS A 250 10.76 11.96 -5.67
N ALA A 251 9.64 11.76 -4.96
CA ALA A 251 8.37 12.43 -5.25
C ALA A 251 8.53 13.96 -5.18
N TYR A 252 9.18 14.46 -4.13
CA TYR A 252 9.48 15.88 -3.95
C TYR A 252 10.35 16.41 -5.11
N GLN A 253 11.46 15.72 -5.42
CA GLN A 253 12.39 16.12 -6.49
C GLN A 253 11.72 16.19 -7.87
N LEU A 254 10.77 15.31 -8.13
CA LEU A 254 10.05 15.26 -9.40
C LEU A 254 8.92 16.28 -9.52
N GLY A 255 8.60 17.01 -8.43
CA GLY A 255 7.57 18.04 -8.42
C GLY A 255 6.15 17.50 -8.21
N VAL A 256 5.99 16.34 -7.57
CA VAL A 256 4.68 15.83 -7.15
C VAL A 256 4.07 16.80 -6.14
N LYS A 257 2.81 17.19 -6.33
CA LYS A 257 2.12 18.15 -5.45
C LYS A 257 1.15 17.51 -4.47
N GLU A 258 0.57 16.37 -4.83
CA GLU A 258 -0.38 15.64 -3.97
C GLU A 258 -0.03 14.15 -3.97
N ILE A 259 -0.08 13.54 -2.79
CA ILE A 259 0.21 12.12 -2.57
C ILE A 259 -0.99 11.50 -1.88
N TYR A 260 -1.74 10.69 -2.64
CA TYR A 260 -2.88 9.93 -2.15
C TYR A 260 -2.42 8.54 -1.71
N TYR A 261 -2.73 8.14 -0.47
CA TYR A 261 -2.32 6.85 0.07
C TYR A 261 -3.40 6.13 0.86
N ILE A 262 -3.33 4.79 0.95
CA ILE A 262 -4.28 3.97 1.70
C ILE A 262 -3.78 3.64 3.10
N ASP A 263 -2.60 3.01 3.18
CA ASP A 263 -2.07 2.46 4.41
C ASP A 263 -0.90 3.32 4.90
N PRO A 264 -1.01 4.01 6.06
CA PRO A 264 0.08 4.81 6.59
C PRO A 264 1.30 3.93 6.88
N TYR A 265 2.47 4.42 6.48
CA TYR A 265 3.75 3.79 6.72
C TYR A 265 4.45 4.46 7.90
N PRO A 266 5.00 3.69 8.86
CA PRO A 266 5.72 4.26 9.99
C PRO A 266 6.99 4.96 9.52
N GLY A 267 7.23 6.19 9.98
CA GLY A 267 8.44 6.92 9.65
C GLY A 267 8.32 8.42 9.89
N ILE A 268 9.37 9.15 9.51
CA ILE A 268 9.44 10.61 9.61
C ILE A 268 9.33 11.28 8.24
N ALA A 269 9.01 10.51 7.18
CA ALA A 269 8.94 10.99 5.82
C ALA A 269 8.10 12.27 5.66
N MET A 270 6.95 12.35 6.35
CA MET A 270 6.10 13.54 6.34
C MET A 270 6.81 14.75 6.96
N THR A 271 7.18 14.66 8.23
CA THR A 271 7.73 15.79 9.01
C THR A 271 9.14 16.19 8.59
N HIS A 272 9.94 15.25 8.08
CA HIS A 272 11.32 15.49 7.69
C HIS A 272 11.50 15.84 6.21
N ILE A 273 10.78 15.17 5.29
CA ILE A 273 10.99 15.32 3.84
C ILE A 273 9.88 16.15 3.20
N LEU A 274 8.63 15.73 3.37
CA LEU A 274 7.51 16.33 2.63
C LEU A 274 7.14 17.73 3.16
N MET A 275 7.47 18.03 4.41
CA MET A 275 7.31 19.36 5.03
C MET A 275 8.64 20.16 5.10
N GLY A 276 9.66 19.75 4.35
CA GLY A 276 11.03 20.27 4.49
C GLY A 276 11.40 21.48 3.62
N GLY A 277 10.52 21.98 2.74
CA GLY A 277 10.87 23.05 1.81
C GLY A 277 9.72 23.98 1.44
N THR A 278 9.81 24.61 0.26
CA THR A 278 8.83 25.60 -0.23
C THR A 278 7.71 24.99 -1.07
N ASN A 279 7.96 23.84 -1.70
CA ASN A 279 7.03 23.16 -2.61
C ASN A 279 6.51 21.87 -2.00
N ASN A 280 6.15 21.92 -0.72
CA ASN A 280 5.70 20.78 0.05
C ASN A 280 4.51 20.08 -0.63
N PRO A 281 4.60 18.76 -0.90
CA PRO A 281 3.48 17.96 -1.36
C PRO A 281 2.47 17.74 -0.23
N GLU A 282 1.18 17.75 -0.56
CA GLU A 282 0.11 17.41 0.38
C GLU A 282 -0.05 15.88 0.47
N LEU A 283 -0.07 15.35 1.70
CA LEU A 283 -0.22 13.92 1.96
C LEU A 283 -1.67 13.63 2.35
N ILE A 284 -2.43 12.98 1.48
CA ILE A 284 -3.89 12.85 1.57
C ILE A 284 -4.26 11.38 1.75
N LEU A 285 -4.99 11.07 2.84
CA LEU A 285 -5.53 9.73 3.04
C LEU A 285 -6.66 9.48 2.03
N PHE A 286 -6.59 8.35 1.33
CA PHE A 286 -7.55 7.99 0.29
C PHE A 286 -8.95 7.74 0.87
N SER A 287 -9.95 8.24 0.15
CA SER A 287 -11.36 7.94 0.38
C SER A 287 -12.04 7.66 -0.96
N GLY A 288 -12.86 6.61 -0.99
CA GLY A 288 -13.44 6.07 -2.20
C GLY A 288 -13.58 4.55 -2.16
N ALA A 289 -14.11 3.99 -3.25
CA ALA A 289 -14.16 2.55 -3.46
C ALA A 289 -12.97 2.08 -4.31
N ILE A 290 -12.42 0.92 -3.96
CA ILE A 290 -11.40 0.18 -4.72
C ILE A 290 -11.72 -1.32 -4.70
N GLY A 291 -10.87 -2.15 -5.29
CA GLY A 291 -10.99 -3.60 -5.27
C GLY A 291 -12.35 -4.08 -5.79
N LYS A 292 -12.98 -4.99 -5.04
CA LYS A 292 -14.29 -5.57 -5.42
C LYS A 292 -15.42 -4.54 -5.34
N ALA A 293 -15.43 -3.70 -4.30
CA ALA A 293 -16.42 -2.65 -4.15
C ALA A 293 -16.46 -1.71 -5.35
N PHE A 294 -15.30 -1.30 -5.89
CA PHE A 294 -15.25 -0.44 -7.09
C PHE A 294 -16.04 -1.03 -8.26
N HIS A 295 -15.79 -2.29 -8.61
CA HIS A 295 -16.51 -2.95 -9.70
C HIS A 295 -18.00 -3.12 -9.38
N ASN A 296 -18.32 -3.57 -8.17
CA ASN A 296 -19.71 -3.77 -7.76
C ASN A 296 -20.54 -2.48 -7.74
N LEU A 297 -19.94 -1.35 -7.40
CA LEU A 297 -20.61 -0.05 -7.29
C LEU A 297 -20.71 0.67 -8.63
N TYR A 298 -19.69 0.56 -9.49
CA TYR A 298 -19.61 1.36 -10.71
C TYR A 298 -19.98 0.60 -12.00
N SER A 299 -20.05 -0.72 -11.97
CA SER A 299 -20.53 -1.50 -13.12
C SER A 299 -22.05 -1.50 -13.18
N SER A 300 -22.62 -0.84 -14.20
CA SER A 300 -24.06 -0.89 -14.44
C SER A 300 -24.50 -2.32 -14.80
N LYS A 301 -25.67 -2.74 -14.31
CA LYS A 301 -26.21 -4.08 -14.58
C LYS A 301 -26.67 -4.26 -16.03
N MET A 302 -27.06 -3.16 -16.67
CA MET A 302 -27.39 -3.07 -18.08
C MET A 302 -27.05 -1.66 -18.59
N PRO A 303 -26.98 -1.42 -19.91
CA PRO A 303 -26.83 -0.07 -20.44
C PRO A 303 -28.02 0.81 -20.00
N TYR A 304 -27.72 2.02 -19.52
CA TYR A 304 -28.74 2.92 -18.98
C TYR A 304 -29.84 3.25 -20.00
N LYS A 305 -29.47 3.35 -21.29
CA LYS A 305 -30.42 3.53 -22.39
C LYS A 305 -31.46 2.41 -22.43
N ASP A 306 -31.04 1.16 -22.25
CA ASP A 306 -31.93 0.00 -22.35
C ASP A 306 -32.83 -0.11 -21.12
N GLU A 307 -32.32 0.26 -19.94
CA GLU A 307 -33.12 0.36 -18.72
C GLU A 307 -34.27 1.39 -18.88
N LEU A 308 -33.95 2.57 -19.42
CA LEU A 308 -34.96 3.62 -19.67
C LEU A 308 -36.02 3.15 -20.68
N ASN A 309 -35.60 2.47 -21.75
CA ASN A 309 -36.53 1.90 -22.72
C ASN A 309 -37.47 0.87 -22.07
N ALA A 310 -36.95 0.00 -21.21
CA ALA A 310 -37.74 -1.02 -20.52
C ALA A 310 -38.76 -0.42 -19.53
N LEU A 311 -38.39 0.67 -18.83
CA LEU A 311 -39.28 1.36 -17.89
C LEU A 311 -40.35 2.24 -18.57
N SER A 312 -40.19 2.52 -19.87
CA SER A 312 -41.14 3.33 -20.64
C SER A 312 -42.30 2.52 -21.24
N LEU A 313 -42.26 1.20 -21.12
CA LEU A 313 -43.32 0.26 -21.51
C LEU A 313 -44.33 0.09 -20.37
#